data_AF-A0A6A5ZEW8-F1
#
_entry.id   AF-A0A6A5ZEW8-F1
#
_cell.length_a   1.000
_cell.length_b   1.000
_cell.length_c   1.000
_cell.angle_alpha   90.00
_cell.angle_beta   90.00
_cell.angle_gamma   90.00
#
_symmetry.space_group_name_H-M   'P 1'
#
loop_
_entity.id
_entity.type
_entity.pdbx_description
1 polymer ?
#
loop_
_entity_poly.entity_id
_entity_poly.type
_entity_poly.pdbx_seq_one_letter_code
_entity_poly.pdbx_strand_id
1 'polypeptide(L)'
;MVSCKLLFLTTLIAAASAQNATNIRFMPFGDSITEIICWRAKLWEKLQATEWKSVDFVGSGKTENNCKDTKYDRDNEGHSGFLAIDIANKKQLDGWLKTNPADVITMHLGTNDIVQQSKATADIIKAFTTLVGTMRTSNPKTKIIVAQIIPIGIGSYNTKIQDLNKAIIPWAQGLNTTESPIWVVDQYTGFSSSSDLRDGVHPNDSGDTKMANIWYPAVVNAFSLVKTEKAAKRETAFVA
;
A
#
# COMPACT_ATOMS: atom_id res chain seq x y z
N MET A 1 -8.50 -57.18 44.94
CA MET A 1 -9.20 -56.00 44.40
C MET A 1 -8.39 -54.75 44.75
N VAL A 2 -7.52 -54.27 43.86
CA VAL A 2 -7.06 -52.87 43.85
C VAL A 2 -6.88 -52.48 42.39
N SER A 3 -7.52 -51.38 42.02
CA SER A 3 -7.85 -50.94 40.66
C SER A 3 -6.64 -50.36 39.92
N CYS A 4 -6.47 -50.76 38.66
CA CYS A 4 -5.56 -50.13 37.70
C CYS A 4 -6.12 -48.75 37.31
N LYS A 5 -5.37 -47.67 37.56
CA LYS A 5 -5.75 -46.32 37.13
C LYS A 5 -5.18 -46.07 35.73
N LEU A 6 -6.05 -46.03 34.73
CA LEU A 6 -5.73 -45.55 33.39
C LEU A 6 -5.61 -44.02 33.44
N LEU A 7 -4.42 -43.47 33.19
CA LEU A 7 -4.24 -42.04 32.90
C LEU A 7 -4.65 -41.78 31.45
N PHE A 8 -5.75 -41.04 31.26
CA PHE A 8 -6.09 -40.46 29.97
C PHE A 8 -5.26 -39.19 29.76
N LEU A 9 -4.28 -39.26 28.86
CA LEU A 9 -3.56 -38.08 28.37
C LEU A 9 -4.44 -37.41 27.31
N THR A 10 -5.12 -36.32 27.67
CA THR A 10 -5.84 -35.49 26.70
C THR A 10 -4.85 -34.56 26.02
N THR A 11 -4.48 -34.89 24.79
CA THR A 11 -3.78 -33.97 23.89
C THR A 11 -4.77 -32.90 23.41
N LEU A 12 -4.75 -31.72 24.05
CA LEU A 12 -5.34 -30.53 23.44
C LEU A 12 -4.48 -30.15 22.23
N ILE A 13 -4.95 -30.49 21.03
CA ILE A 13 -4.44 -29.89 19.80
C ILE A 13 -4.92 -28.45 19.81
N ALA A 14 -4.00 -27.51 20.01
CA ALA A 14 -4.25 -26.09 19.83
C ALA A 14 -4.54 -25.82 18.34
N ALA A 15 -5.81 -25.86 17.95
CA ALA A 15 -6.28 -25.29 16.70
C ALA A 15 -6.34 -23.75 16.84
N ALA A 16 -5.20 -23.12 17.08
CA ALA A 16 -5.07 -21.68 17.08
C ALA A 16 -4.10 -21.30 15.96
N SER A 17 -4.63 -20.58 14.96
CA SER A 17 -3.94 -19.77 13.91
C SER A 17 -4.18 -20.10 12.42
N ALA A 18 -5.23 -20.84 12.03
CA ALA A 18 -5.56 -20.94 10.59
C ALA A 18 -6.34 -19.73 10.04
N GLN A 19 -6.96 -18.90 10.90
CA GLN A 19 -7.89 -17.87 10.45
C GLN A 19 -7.19 -16.63 9.87
N ASN A 20 -5.97 -16.33 10.31
CA ASN A 20 -5.18 -15.19 9.82
C ASN A 20 -4.50 -15.43 8.46
N ALA A 21 -4.43 -16.69 7.98
CA ALA A 21 -3.82 -17.01 6.69
C ALA A 21 -4.74 -16.69 5.48
N THR A 22 -5.93 -16.14 5.72
CA THR A 22 -7.00 -16.04 4.72
C THR A 22 -7.24 -14.62 4.20
N ASN A 23 -7.05 -13.58 5.03
CA ASN A 23 -7.29 -12.20 4.63
C ASN A 23 -6.11 -11.65 3.81
N ILE A 24 -6.43 -10.84 2.82
CA ILE A 24 -5.44 -10.12 2.01
C ILE A 24 -4.97 -8.93 2.83
N ARG A 25 -3.66 -8.76 2.95
CA ARG A 25 -3.05 -7.62 3.67
C ARG A 25 -2.66 -6.54 2.69
N PHE A 26 -3.22 -5.35 2.87
CA PHE A 26 -3.06 -4.21 2.00
C PHE A 26 -2.32 -3.08 2.72
N MET A 27 -1.18 -2.64 2.20
CA MET A 27 -0.42 -1.53 2.77
C MET A 27 -0.55 -0.28 1.88
N PRO A 28 -1.27 0.74 2.34
CA PRO A 28 -1.12 2.10 1.83
C PRO A 28 0.23 2.68 2.26
N PHE A 29 1.18 2.80 1.34
CA PHE A 29 2.54 3.28 1.63
C PHE A 29 2.80 4.64 0.96
N GLY A 30 3.28 5.62 1.72
CA GLY A 30 3.50 6.95 1.17
C GLY A 30 3.96 8.01 2.16
N ASP A 31 3.79 9.27 1.76
CA ASP A 31 4.08 10.44 2.58
C ASP A 31 2.81 10.99 3.25
N SER A 32 2.73 12.31 3.49
CA SER A 32 1.55 12.97 4.05
C SER A 32 0.30 12.81 3.17
N ILE A 33 0.47 12.61 1.85
CA ILE A 33 -0.62 12.32 0.91
C ILE A 33 -1.14 10.88 1.10
N THR A 34 -0.50 10.06 1.93
CA THR A 34 -1.07 8.81 2.41
C THR A 34 -1.50 8.92 3.87
N GLU A 35 -0.69 9.57 4.71
CA GLU A 35 -0.92 9.60 6.15
C GLU A 35 -2.16 10.43 6.52
N ILE A 36 -2.26 11.69 6.11
CA ILE A 36 -3.13 12.69 6.76
C ILE A 36 -4.34 13.13 5.91
N ILE A 37 -4.77 12.28 4.98
CA ILE A 37 -5.89 12.54 4.07
C ILE A 37 -6.86 11.35 3.99
N CYS A 38 -7.98 11.51 3.27
CA CYS A 38 -9.13 10.61 3.40
C CYS A 38 -9.40 9.69 2.20
N TRP A 39 -8.56 9.64 1.16
CA TRP A 39 -8.75 8.66 0.09
C TRP A 39 -8.76 7.21 0.59
N ARG A 40 -7.99 6.89 1.65
CA ARG A 40 -7.97 5.55 2.28
C ARG A 40 -9.32 5.19 2.87
N ALA A 41 -9.93 6.10 3.62
CA ALA A 41 -11.26 5.92 4.18
C ALA A 41 -12.32 5.72 3.08
N LYS A 42 -12.27 6.54 2.02
CA LYS A 42 -13.17 6.42 0.86
C LYS A 42 -12.96 5.11 0.11
N LEU A 43 -11.71 4.66 -0.07
CA LEU A 43 -11.41 3.38 -0.69
C LEU A 43 -11.95 2.23 0.16
N TRP A 44 -11.71 2.26 1.47
CA TRP A 44 -12.24 1.27 2.41
C TRP A 44 -13.77 1.20 2.37
N GLU A 45 -14.47 2.34 2.42
CA GLU A 45 -15.92 2.41 2.31
C GLU A 45 -16.45 1.71 1.04
N LYS A 46 -15.80 1.93 -0.10
CA LYS A 46 -16.15 1.24 -1.36
C LYS A 46 -15.99 -0.27 -1.28
N LEU A 47 -15.00 -0.77 -0.52
CA LEU A 47 -14.78 -2.21 -0.37
C LEU A 47 -15.88 -2.89 0.47
N GLN A 48 -16.54 -2.17 1.38
CA GLN A 48 -17.50 -2.75 2.32
C GLN A 48 -18.74 -3.37 1.65
N ALA A 49 -19.11 -2.88 0.46
CA ALA A 49 -20.20 -3.42 -0.34
C ALA A 49 -19.79 -4.60 -1.26
N THR A 50 -18.56 -5.12 -1.11
CA THR A 50 -17.99 -6.13 -2.02
C THR A 50 -17.48 -7.35 -1.25
N GLU A 51 -16.95 -8.33 -1.98
CA GLU A 51 -16.25 -9.48 -1.39
C GLU A 51 -14.93 -9.10 -0.68
N TRP A 52 -14.44 -7.86 -0.87
CA TRP A 52 -13.19 -7.35 -0.32
C TRP A 52 -13.33 -6.69 1.05
N LYS A 53 -14.52 -6.70 1.66
CA LYS A 53 -14.79 -6.07 2.96
C LYS A 53 -13.95 -6.60 4.14
N SER A 54 -13.26 -7.72 3.96
CA SER A 54 -12.39 -8.34 4.96
C SER A 54 -10.90 -8.21 4.63
N VAL A 55 -10.55 -7.40 3.64
CA VAL A 55 -9.15 -6.99 3.41
C VAL A 55 -8.68 -6.24 4.66
N ASP A 56 -7.49 -6.61 5.12
CA ASP A 56 -6.83 -6.07 6.30
C ASP A 56 -5.88 -4.97 5.85
N PHE A 57 -6.10 -3.71 6.25
CA PHE A 57 -5.12 -2.67 5.98
C PHE A 57 -4.00 -2.84 7.00
N VAL A 58 -2.75 -2.64 6.57
CA VAL A 58 -1.59 -2.88 7.44
C VAL A 58 -0.59 -1.74 7.34
N GLY A 59 0.05 -1.43 8.46
CA GLY A 59 1.12 -0.45 8.56
C GLY A 59 1.29 0.07 9.98
N SER A 60 2.35 0.85 10.23
CA SER A 60 2.65 1.36 11.57
C SER A 60 1.80 2.57 11.98
N GLY A 61 1.26 3.31 11.01
CA GLY A 61 0.42 4.49 11.21
C GLY A 61 -1.06 4.14 11.35
N LYS A 62 -1.73 4.75 12.35
CA LYS A 62 -3.15 4.49 12.68
C LYS A 62 -3.92 5.74 13.13
N THR A 63 -3.31 6.91 12.91
CA THR A 63 -3.84 8.20 13.37
C THR A 63 -5.18 8.50 12.69
N GLU A 64 -6.13 9.01 13.47
CA GLU A 64 -7.41 9.50 12.94
C GLU A 64 -7.23 10.88 12.32
N ASN A 65 -7.72 11.07 11.09
CA ASN A 65 -7.56 12.31 10.32
C ASN A 65 -8.87 13.08 10.13
N ASN A 66 -9.84 12.88 11.02
CA ASN A 66 -11.20 13.40 10.92
C ASN A 66 -11.88 13.01 9.59
N CYS A 67 -11.60 11.80 9.12
CA CYS A 67 -12.32 11.25 7.98
C CYS A 67 -13.72 10.84 8.48
N LYS A 68 -14.78 11.29 7.80
CA LYS A 68 -16.18 11.18 8.28
C LYS A 68 -16.56 9.77 8.76
N ASP A 69 -16.02 8.74 8.11
CA ASP A 69 -16.18 7.36 8.55
C ASP A 69 -15.19 7.08 9.69
N THR A 70 -15.70 6.77 10.88
CA THR A 70 -14.85 6.44 12.05
C THR A 70 -14.59 4.94 12.19
N LYS A 71 -15.15 4.11 11.30
CA LYS A 71 -15.06 2.64 11.33
C LYS A 71 -14.07 2.08 10.33
N TYR A 72 -13.56 2.90 9.41
CA TYR A 72 -12.57 2.44 8.43
C TYR A 72 -11.32 1.93 9.11
N ASP A 73 -10.69 0.95 8.47
CA ASP A 73 -9.39 0.46 8.88
C ASP A 73 -8.34 1.57 8.64
N ARG A 74 -7.74 2.04 9.73
CA ARG A 74 -6.87 3.22 9.72
C ARG A 74 -5.42 2.88 9.41
N ASP A 75 -5.07 1.59 9.44
CA ASP A 75 -3.70 1.15 9.33
C ASP A 75 -3.12 1.55 7.96
N ASN A 76 -1.92 2.12 8.01
CA ASN A 76 -1.20 2.61 6.84
C ASN A 76 0.29 2.78 7.15
N GLU A 77 1.09 2.89 6.10
CA GLU A 77 2.52 3.20 6.16
C GLU A 77 2.77 4.57 5.50
N GLY A 78 1.92 5.54 5.80
CA GLY A 78 2.08 6.94 5.43
C GLY A 78 2.90 7.70 6.47
N HIS A 79 3.88 8.49 6.01
CA HIS A 79 4.76 9.27 6.90
C HIS A 79 4.95 10.71 6.42
N SER A 80 4.31 11.67 7.09
CA SER A 80 4.33 13.08 6.73
C SER A 80 5.74 13.64 6.71
N GLY A 81 6.07 14.30 5.59
CA GLY A 81 7.37 14.90 5.37
C GLY A 81 8.48 13.92 4.97
N PHE A 82 8.23 12.62 4.90
CA PHE A 82 9.27 11.65 4.53
C PHE A 82 9.54 11.68 3.03
N LEU A 83 10.81 11.46 2.68
CA LEU A 83 11.31 11.37 1.31
C LEU A 83 11.51 9.89 0.93
N ALA A 84 11.24 9.54 -0.32
CA ALA A 84 11.52 8.20 -0.84
C ALA A 84 13.01 7.83 -0.68
N ILE A 85 13.88 8.79 -0.99
CA ILE A 85 15.34 8.61 -0.89
C ILE A 85 15.76 8.31 0.55
N ASP A 86 15.20 9.02 1.52
CA ASP A 86 15.54 8.80 2.94
C ASP A 86 15.03 7.45 3.43
N ILE A 87 13.79 7.08 3.09
CA ILE A 87 13.22 5.77 3.45
C ILE A 87 14.10 4.64 2.91
N ALA A 88 14.53 4.75 1.64
CA ALA A 88 15.38 3.76 0.99
C ALA A 88 16.77 3.69 1.65
N ASN A 89 17.43 4.84 1.87
CA ASN A 89 18.78 4.90 2.44
C ASN A 89 18.84 4.43 3.89
N LYS A 90 17.81 4.77 4.68
CA LYS A 90 17.70 4.39 6.09
C LYS A 90 17.09 2.99 6.28
N LYS A 91 16.72 2.32 5.19
CA LYS A 91 16.11 0.97 5.20
C LYS A 91 14.88 0.86 6.09
N GLN A 92 14.07 1.93 6.15
CA GLN A 92 12.94 1.97 7.08
C GLN A 92 11.86 0.95 6.71
N LEU A 93 11.66 0.74 5.39
CA LEU A 93 10.67 -0.20 4.87
C LEU A 93 10.96 -1.66 5.27
N ASP A 94 12.22 -2.04 5.51
CA ASP A 94 12.58 -3.38 6.00
C ASP A 94 11.89 -3.68 7.34
N GLY A 95 11.97 -2.73 8.28
CA GLY A 95 11.38 -2.88 9.62
C GLY A 95 9.86 -2.84 9.59
N TRP A 96 9.29 -1.97 8.74
CA TRP A 96 7.85 -1.86 8.54
C TRP A 96 7.25 -3.13 7.96
N LEU A 97 7.80 -3.69 6.88
CA LEU A 97 7.30 -4.93 6.28
C LEU A 97 7.56 -6.16 7.14
N LYS A 98 8.61 -6.16 7.96
CA LYS A 98 8.82 -7.22 8.96
C LYS A 98 7.71 -7.25 10.01
N THR A 99 7.24 -6.08 10.43
CA THR A 99 6.20 -5.94 11.48
C THR A 99 4.80 -6.08 10.88
N ASN A 100 4.59 -5.48 9.71
CA ASN A 100 3.33 -5.36 9.00
C ASN A 100 3.49 -5.96 7.58
N PRO A 101 3.66 -7.28 7.46
CA PRO A 101 3.86 -7.91 6.16
C PRO A 101 2.64 -7.73 5.25
N ALA A 102 2.87 -7.41 3.97
CA ALA A 102 1.82 -7.05 3.01
C ALA A 102 1.77 -8.00 1.80
N ASP A 103 0.57 -8.16 1.23
CA ASP A 103 0.34 -8.87 -0.03
C ASP A 103 0.20 -7.89 -1.20
N VAL A 104 -0.43 -6.74 -0.95
CA VAL A 104 -0.62 -5.65 -1.91
C VAL A 104 -0.11 -4.35 -1.32
N ILE A 105 0.64 -3.58 -2.09
CA ILE A 105 1.19 -2.28 -1.66
C ILE A 105 0.84 -1.22 -2.69
N THR A 106 0.25 -0.11 -2.23
CA THR A 106 0.17 1.12 -3.02
C THR A 106 1.30 2.04 -2.60
N MET A 107 1.97 2.70 -3.55
CA MET A 107 3.08 3.61 -3.27
C MET A 107 2.82 4.98 -3.90
N HIS A 108 2.71 6.02 -3.05
CA HIS A 108 2.68 7.43 -3.46
C HIS A 108 3.74 8.21 -2.70
N LEU A 109 4.91 8.39 -3.32
CA LEU A 109 6.08 9.06 -2.75
C LEU A 109 6.78 9.93 -3.80
N GLY A 110 7.62 10.87 -3.37
CA GLY A 110 8.40 11.72 -4.26
C GLY A 110 8.01 13.20 -4.22
N THR A 111 6.84 13.52 -3.65
CA THR A 111 6.41 14.91 -3.42
C THR A 111 7.44 15.65 -2.57
N ASN A 112 7.83 15.08 -1.43
CA ASN A 112 8.79 15.72 -0.52
C ASN A 112 10.20 15.76 -1.11
N ASP A 113 10.61 14.75 -1.87
CA ASP A 113 11.90 14.73 -2.55
C ASP A 113 12.03 15.94 -3.50
N ILE A 114 10.97 16.26 -4.23
CA ILE A 114 10.90 17.40 -5.14
C ILE A 114 10.77 18.73 -4.38
N VAL A 115 9.79 18.84 -3.49
CA VAL A 115 9.37 20.12 -2.89
C VAL A 115 10.34 20.58 -1.81
N GLN A 116 10.74 19.68 -0.90
CA GLN A 116 11.56 20.05 0.25
C GLN A 116 13.05 20.11 -0.10
N GLN A 117 13.53 19.20 -0.96
CA GLN A 117 14.97 19.04 -1.20
C GLN A 117 15.39 19.14 -2.67
N SER A 118 14.46 19.40 -3.59
CA SER A 118 14.76 19.54 -5.03
C SER A 118 15.62 18.41 -5.60
N LYS A 119 15.37 17.18 -5.13
CA LYS A 119 16.10 15.98 -5.56
C LYS A 119 15.92 15.74 -7.06
N ALA A 120 16.95 15.20 -7.69
CA ALA A 120 16.90 14.85 -9.10
C ALA A 120 15.97 13.65 -9.33
N THR A 121 15.23 13.66 -10.44
CA THR A 121 14.34 12.56 -10.81
C THR A 121 15.04 11.20 -10.81
N ALA A 122 16.29 11.14 -11.29
CA ALA A 122 17.08 9.91 -11.31
C ALA A 122 17.32 9.33 -9.91
N ASP A 123 17.54 10.17 -8.90
CA ASP A 123 17.75 9.72 -7.52
C ASP A 123 16.47 9.17 -6.90
N ILE A 124 15.33 9.80 -7.20
CA ILE A 124 14.01 9.33 -6.75
C ILE A 124 13.70 7.96 -7.38
N ILE A 125 13.94 7.80 -8.68
CA ILE A 125 13.76 6.52 -9.38
C ILE A 125 14.70 5.42 -8.86
N LYS A 126 15.94 5.78 -8.49
CA LYS A 126 16.86 4.86 -7.83
C LYS A 126 16.31 4.42 -6.47
N ALA A 127 15.78 5.35 -5.67
CA ALA A 127 15.13 5.03 -4.40
C ALA A 127 13.92 4.11 -4.60
N PHE A 128 13.06 4.37 -5.59
CA PHE A 128 11.93 3.50 -5.92
C PHE A 128 12.38 2.08 -6.26
N THR A 129 13.48 1.92 -7.00
CA THR A 129 14.07 0.61 -7.27
C THR A 129 14.45 -0.12 -5.97
N THR A 130 15.10 0.57 -5.03
CA THR A 130 15.44 0.00 -3.72
C THR A 130 14.20 -0.39 -2.91
N LEU A 131 13.16 0.46 -2.91
CA LEU A 131 11.91 0.19 -2.19
C LEU A 131 11.18 -1.02 -2.79
N VAL A 132 11.06 -1.12 -4.11
CA VAL A 132 10.47 -2.30 -4.78
C VAL A 132 11.28 -3.57 -4.49
N GLY A 133 12.62 -3.47 -4.49
CA GLY A 133 13.49 -4.58 -4.09
C GLY A 133 13.17 -5.06 -2.66
N THR A 134 13.02 -4.11 -1.73
CA THR A 134 12.66 -4.39 -0.32
C THR A 134 11.29 -5.08 -0.21
N MET A 135 10.28 -4.59 -0.93
CA MET A 135 8.95 -5.20 -0.98
C MET A 135 9.02 -6.66 -1.45
N ARG A 136 9.79 -6.92 -2.51
CA ARG A 136 9.98 -8.27 -3.08
C ARG A 136 10.83 -9.18 -2.18
N THR A 137 11.79 -8.64 -1.45
CA THR A 137 12.54 -9.40 -0.43
C THR A 137 11.61 -9.83 0.70
N SER A 138 10.69 -8.96 1.14
CA SER A 138 9.71 -9.33 2.17
C SER A 138 8.67 -10.34 1.69
N ASN A 139 8.19 -10.18 0.45
CA ASN A 139 7.25 -11.08 -0.19
C ASN A 139 7.49 -11.09 -1.71
N PRO A 140 8.09 -12.17 -2.26
CA PRO A 140 8.41 -12.27 -3.69
C PRO A 140 7.21 -12.18 -4.63
N LYS A 141 5.99 -12.33 -4.10
CA LYS A 141 4.72 -12.26 -4.84
C LYS A 141 3.95 -10.97 -4.64
N THR A 142 4.53 -9.98 -3.95
CA THR A 142 3.86 -8.70 -3.65
C THR A 142 3.31 -8.08 -4.93
N LYS A 143 2.07 -7.62 -4.85
CA LYS A 143 1.39 -6.88 -5.91
C LYS A 143 1.61 -5.39 -5.65
N ILE A 144 2.29 -4.70 -6.56
CA ILE A 144 2.76 -3.32 -6.33
C ILE A 144 2.00 -2.37 -7.26
N ILE A 145 1.45 -1.30 -6.71
CA ILE A 145 0.75 -0.27 -7.48
C ILE A 145 1.42 1.07 -7.17
N VAL A 146 2.06 1.67 -8.16
CA VAL A 146 2.80 2.92 -8.02
C VAL A 146 1.98 4.06 -8.62
N ALA A 147 1.81 5.15 -7.88
CA ALA A 147 1.16 6.33 -8.40
C ALA A 147 2.15 7.19 -9.20
N GLN A 148 1.69 7.71 -10.33
CA GLN A 148 2.12 9.04 -10.75
C GLN A 148 1.64 10.04 -9.70
N ILE A 149 2.47 11.01 -9.35
CA ILE A 149 2.24 11.94 -8.25
C ILE A 149 1.23 13.01 -8.66
N ILE A 150 0.30 13.37 -7.78
CA ILE A 150 -0.66 14.46 -8.00
C ILE A 150 0.05 15.79 -8.28
N PRO A 151 -0.54 16.72 -9.06
CA PRO A 151 -0.03 18.08 -9.17
C PRO A 151 -0.15 18.82 -7.82
N ILE A 152 0.73 19.79 -7.59
CA ILE A 152 0.67 20.68 -6.43
C ILE A 152 0.42 22.13 -6.84
N GLY A 153 -0.20 22.92 -5.97
CA GLY A 153 -0.55 24.32 -6.19
C GLY A 153 0.52 25.33 -5.77
N ILE A 154 1.65 24.87 -5.23
CA ILE A 154 2.73 25.74 -4.74
C ILE A 154 3.94 25.74 -5.68
N GLY A 155 4.53 26.92 -5.88
CA GLY A 155 5.77 27.11 -6.64
C GLY A 155 5.70 26.61 -8.09
N SER A 156 6.87 26.39 -8.69
CA SER A 156 7.03 25.90 -10.07
C SER A 156 7.33 24.39 -10.13
N TYR A 157 6.96 23.63 -9.10
CA TYR A 157 7.33 22.22 -8.96
C TYR A 157 6.58 21.26 -9.90
N ASN A 158 5.45 21.67 -10.48
CA ASN A 158 4.66 20.79 -11.35
C ASN A 158 5.46 20.25 -12.55
N THR A 159 6.40 21.02 -13.12
CA THR A 159 7.28 20.50 -14.18
C THR A 159 8.14 19.33 -13.68
N LYS A 160 8.72 19.44 -12.48
CA LYS A 160 9.50 18.35 -11.87
C LYS A 160 8.63 17.14 -11.54
N ILE A 161 7.40 17.36 -11.09
CA ILE A 161 6.41 16.30 -10.86
C ILE A 161 6.09 15.58 -12.17
N GLN A 162 5.84 16.33 -13.24
CA GLN A 162 5.60 15.75 -14.57
C GLN A 162 6.81 14.95 -15.07
N ASP A 163 8.03 15.44 -14.84
CA ASP A 163 9.25 14.71 -15.22
C ASP A 163 9.42 13.41 -14.44
N LEU A 164 9.13 13.41 -13.13
CA LEU A 164 9.07 12.19 -12.34
C LEU A 164 7.97 11.24 -12.84
N ASN A 165 6.77 11.75 -13.09
CA ASN A 165 5.64 10.97 -13.60
C ASN A 165 5.94 10.31 -14.95
N LYS A 166 6.66 11.00 -15.84
CA LYS A 166 7.15 10.44 -17.11
C LYS A 166 8.18 9.34 -16.88
N ALA A 167 9.09 9.50 -15.90
CA ALA A 167 10.13 8.52 -15.60
C ALA A 167 9.59 7.25 -14.91
N ILE A 168 8.53 7.35 -14.13
CA ILE A 168 7.90 6.21 -13.43
C ILE A 168 7.41 5.14 -14.42
N ILE A 169 6.87 5.53 -15.57
CA ILE A 169 6.28 4.59 -16.53
C ILE A 169 7.32 3.58 -17.07
N PRO A 170 8.39 4.00 -17.77
CA PRO A 170 9.39 3.06 -18.29
C PRO A 170 10.16 2.35 -17.16
N TRP A 171 10.34 3.01 -16.00
CA TRP A 171 10.95 2.38 -14.83
C TRP A 171 10.12 1.18 -14.33
N ALA A 172 8.81 1.37 -14.14
CA ALA A 172 7.92 0.30 -13.68
C ALA A 172 7.86 -0.84 -14.70
N GLN A 173 7.79 -0.52 -16.01
CA GLN A 173 7.84 -1.51 -17.09
C GLN A 173 9.12 -2.35 -17.04
N GLY A 174 10.28 -1.71 -16.83
CA GLY A 174 11.57 -2.40 -16.76
C GLY A 174 11.75 -3.31 -15.56
N LEU A 175 11.01 -3.09 -14.46
CA LEU A 175 11.05 -3.92 -13.26
C LEU A 175 9.86 -4.88 -13.13
N ASN A 176 8.87 -4.80 -14.01
CA ASN A 176 7.64 -5.58 -13.92
C ASN A 176 7.91 -7.08 -14.13
N THR A 177 7.25 -7.94 -13.35
CA THR A 177 7.31 -9.41 -13.52
C THR A 177 5.93 -10.02 -13.33
N THR A 178 5.71 -11.23 -13.86
CA THR A 178 4.44 -11.95 -13.67
C THR A 178 4.20 -12.30 -12.19
N GLU A 179 5.25 -12.65 -11.45
CA GLU A 179 5.12 -13.07 -10.04
C GLU A 179 4.87 -11.90 -9.09
N SER A 180 5.51 -10.75 -9.34
CA SER A 180 5.34 -9.51 -8.59
C SER A 180 5.09 -8.35 -9.57
N PRO A 181 3.88 -8.24 -10.11
CA PRO A 181 3.54 -7.18 -11.04
C PRO A 181 3.59 -5.80 -10.39
N ILE A 182 3.97 -4.81 -11.20
CA ILE A 182 3.95 -3.38 -10.92
C ILE A 182 2.96 -2.75 -11.89
N TRP A 183 1.89 -2.16 -11.36
CA TRP A 183 1.00 -1.29 -12.13
C TRP A 183 1.29 0.16 -11.81
N VAL A 184 1.23 1.01 -12.82
CA VAL A 184 1.27 2.47 -12.62
C VAL A 184 -0.15 3.01 -12.74
N VAL A 185 -0.57 3.82 -11.77
CA VAL A 185 -1.85 4.54 -11.83
C VAL A 185 -1.62 6.04 -12.00
N ASP A 186 -2.41 6.68 -12.84
CA ASP A 186 -2.32 8.10 -13.12
C ASP A 186 -3.17 8.89 -12.11
N GLN A 187 -2.56 9.36 -11.02
CA GLN A 187 -3.22 10.29 -10.09
C GLN A 187 -3.10 11.76 -10.53
N TYR A 188 -2.37 12.04 -11.62
CA TYR A 188 -2.09 13.40 -12.07
C TYR A 188 -3.21 13.92 -12.97
N THR A 189 -3.58 13.15 -13.99
CA THR A 189 -4.56 13.57 -15.00
C THR A 189 -5.95 13.70 -14.39
N GLY A 190 -6.59 14.86 -14.59
CA GLY A 190 -7.91 15.16 -14.04
C GLY A 190 -7.90 15.64 -12.58
N PHE A 191 -6.73 15.68 -11.93
CA PHE A 191 -6.52 16.29 -10.63
C PHE A 191 -6.16 17.78 -10.79
N SER A 192 -6.85 18.66 -10.07
CA SER A 192 -6.71 20.10 -10.15
C SER A 192 -5.90 20.63 -8.97
N SER A 193 -4.75 21.23 -9.25
CA SER A 193 -3.91 21.86 -8.24
C SER A 193 -4.55 23.08 -7.55
N SER A 194 -5.65 23.62 -8.08
CA SER A 194 -6.36 24.77 -7.51
C SER A 194 -7.63 24.42 -6.75
N SER A 195 -8.31 23.32 -7.10
CA SER A 195 -9.63 22.98 -6.54
C SER A 195 -9.66 21.65 -5.77
N ASP A 196 -8.68 20.76 -5.97
CA ASP A 196 -8.63 19.47 -5.30
C ASP A 196 -7.65 19.44 -4.12
N LEU A 197 -6.98 20.56 -3.82
CA LEU A 197 -6.04 20.71 -2.70
C LEU A 197 -6.60 21.65 -1.63
N ARG A 198 -6.28 21.41 -0.35
CA ARG A 198 -6.69 22.29 0.77
C ARG A 198 -5.67 23.37 1.11
N ASP A 199 -4.39 23.11 0.84
CA ASP A 199 -3.26 23.98 1.23
C ASP A 199 -2.22 24.12 0.10
N GLY A 200 -2.59 23.71 -1.11
CA GLY A 200 -1.70 23.69 -2.27
C GLY A 200 -0.75 22.49 -2.33
N VAL A 201 -0.80 21.55 -1.39
CA VAL A 201 -0.05 20.27 -1.46
C VAL A 201 -0.96 19.07 -1.21
N HIS A 202 -1.78 19.14 -0.18
CA HIS A 202 -2.56 18.01 0.29
C HIS A 202 -3.99 18.04 -0.25
N PRO A 203 -4.53 16.88 -0.68
CA PRO A 203 -5.91 16.78 -1.14
C PRO A 203 -6.95 17.29 -0.13
N ASN A 204 -8.03 17.84 -0.67
CA ASN A 204 -9.30 18.03 0.04
C ASN A 204 -10.26 16.87 -0.30
N ASP A 205 -11.53 16.95 0.13
CA ASP A 205 -12.51 15.88 -0.10
C ASP A 205 -12.73 15.53 -1.59
N SER A 206 -12.66 16.52 -2.49
CA SER A 206 -12.75 16.32 -3.95
C SER A 206 -11.52 15.55 -4.45
N GLY A 207 -10.31 16.01 -4.07
CA GLY A 207 -9.07 15.34 -4.41
C GLY A 207 -8.97 13.92 -3.88
N ASP A 208 -9.35 13.71 -2.61
CA ASP A 208 -9.43 12.38 -1.98
C ASP A 208 -10.38 11.45 -2.73
N THR A 209 -11.51 11.97 -3.19
CA THR A 209 -12.49 11.20 -3.97
C THR A 209 -11.92 10.79 -5.33
N LYS A 210 -11.22 11.69 -6.03
CA LYS A 210 -10.54 11.38 -7.29
C LYS A 210 -9.46 10.33 -7.09
N MET A 211 -8.61 10.52 -6.07
CA MET A 211 -7.54 9.57 -5.76
C MET A 211 -8.07 8.18 -5.45
N ALA A 212 -9.10 8.07 -4.63
CA ALA A 212 -9.73 6.81 -4.30
C ALA A 212 -10.31 6.12 -5.55
N ASN A 213 -10.93 6.87 -6.47
CA ASN A 213 -11.48 6.32 -7.70
C ASN A 213 -10.41 5.79 -8.67
N ILE A 214 -9.22 6.40 -8.70
CA ILE A 214 -8.08 5.91 -9.49
C ILE A 214 -7.42 4.69 -8.84
N TRP A 215 -7.25 4.69 -7.51
CA TRP A 215 -6.68 3.55 -6.79
C TRP A 215 -7.55 2.30 -6.87
N TYR A 216 -8.86 2.46 -6.68
CA TYR A 216 -9.81 1.37 -6.49
C TYR A 216 -9.71 0.23 -7.53
N PRO A 217 -9.79 0.49 -8.86
CA PRO A 217 -9.74 -0.60 -9.85
C PRO A 217 -8.42 -1.37 -9.83
N ALA A 218 -7.29 -0.69 -9.66
CA ALA A 218 -5.98 -1.33 -9.59
C ALA A 218 -5.83 -2.18 -8.32
N VAL A 219 -6.31 -1.66 -7.18
CA VAL A 219 -6.28 -2.34 -5.89
C VAL A 219 -7.15 -3.61 -5.91
N VAL A 220 -8.38 -3.53 -6.42
CA VAL A 220 -9.28 -4.69 -6.54
C VAL A 220 -8.72 -5.75 -7.50
N ASN A 221 -8.09 -5.33 -8.60
CA ASN A 221 -7.40 -6.27 -9.49
C ASN A 221 -6.26 -7.00 -8.77
N ALA A 222 -5.43 -6.27 -8.00
CA ALA A 222 -4.37 -6.88 -7.20
C ALA A 222 -4.92 -7.85 -6.15
N PHE A 223 -6.02 -7.52 -5.48
CA PHE A 223 -6.69 -8.41 -4.51
C PHE A 223 -7.18 -9.70 -5.18
N SER A 224 -7.74 -9.60 -6.39
CA SER A 224 -8.20 -10.75 -7.16
C SER A 224 -7.06 -11.73 -7.48
N LEU A 225 -5.88 -11.21 -7.82
CA LEU A 225 -4.69 -12.04 -8.06
C LEU A 225 -4.21 -12.72 -6.78
N VAL A 226 -4.13 -11.99 -5.66
CA VAL A 226 -3.73 -12.57 -4.37
C VAL A 226 -4.73 -13.66 -3.93
N LYS A 227 -6.03 -13.42 -4.09
CA LYS A 227 -7.08 -14.40 -3.75
C LYS A 227 -6.90 -15.70 -4.54
N THR A 228 -6.69 -15.61 -5.85
CA THR A 228 -6.45 -16.77 -6.72
C THR A 228 -5.19 -17.53 -6.31
N GLU A 229 -4.09 -16.83 -6.03
CA GLU A 229 -2.83 -17.46 -5.58
C GLU A 229 -2.98 -18.18 -4.23
N LYS A 230 -3.69 -17.55 -3.27
CA LYS A 230 -3.98 -18.16 -1.96
C LYS A 230 -4.90 -19.38 -2.09
N ALA A 231 -5.86 -19.37 -3.02
CA ALA A 231 -6.74 -20.50 -3.29
C ALA A 231 -5.97 -21.69 -3.89
N ALA A 232 -5.15 -21.45 -4.93
CA ALA A 232 -4.35 -22.49 -5.57
C ALA A 232 -3.38 -23.18 -4.59
N LYS A 233 -2.78 -22.41 -3.67
CA LYS A 233 -1.92 -22.97 -2.61
C LYS A 233 -2.67 -23.86 -1.62
N ARG A 234 -3.95 -23.61 -1.38
CA ARG A 234 -4.77 -24.49 -0.52
C ARG A 234 -5.04 -25.79 -1.24
N GLU A 235 -5.48 -25.76 -2.49
CA GLU A 235 -5.78 -26.96 -3.27
C GLU A 235 -4.58 -27.92 -3.34
N THR A 236 -3.37 -27.41 -3.53
CA THR A 236 -2.15 -28.25 -3.55
C THR A 236 -1.78 -28.83 -2.18
N ALA A 237 -2.20 -28.22 -1.07
CA ALA A 237 -1.92 -28.71 0.28
C ALA A 237 -2.91 -29.79 0.76
N PHE A 238 -4.06 -29.97 0.10
CA PHE A 238 -5.10 -30.94 0.48
C PHE A 238 -5.05 -32.26 -0.30
N VAL A 239 -4.09 -32.43 -1.21
CA VAL A 239 -3.84 -33.70 -1.90
C VAL A 239 -2.83 -34.50 -1.07
N ALA A 240 -3.32 -35.26 -0.08
CA ALA A 240 -2.56 -36.26 0.68
C ALA A 240 -3.39 -37.54 0.83
#